data_AF-A0A5C6D2K5-F1
#
_entry.id   AF-A0A5C6D2K5-F1
#
_cell.length_a   1.000
_cell.length_b   1.000
_cell.length_c   1.000
_cell.angle_alpha   90.00
_cell.angle_beta   90.00
_cell.angle_gamma   90.00
#
_symmetry.space_group_name_H-M   'P 1'
#
loop_
_entity.id
_entity.type
_entity.pdbx_description
1 polymer ?
#
loop_
_entity_poly.entity_id
_entity_poly.type
_entity_poly.pdbx_seq_one_letter_code
_entity_poly.pdbx_strand_id
1 'polypeptide(L)'
;MSVASTRAQAIAEILWELKKAEKLATLTSIANRAGFAPGTNGRTVATSLKTVRRDWPHLQWWRAVADNGQIDEEQKSYLAEAGFELEPAEDGGAVIESFASQLMLWDEPSDSGD
;
A
#
# COMPACT_ATOMS: atom_id res chain seq x y z
N MET A 1 0.56 -26.43 3.72
CA MET A 1 -0.35 -25.42 3.12
C MET A 1 -0.54 -24.34 4.15
N SER A 2 0.13 -23.20 3.99
CA SER A 2 -0.06 -22.08 4.92
C SER A 2 -1.42 -21.48 4.62
N VAL A 3 -2.36 -21.56 5.56
CA VAL A 3 -3.59 -20.76 5.49
C VAL A 3 -3.14 -19.30 5.47
N ALA A 4 -3.26 -18.65 4.31
CA ALA A 4 -3.12 -17.21 4.29
C ALA A 4 -4.24 -16.66 5.17
N SER A 5 -3.90 -15.86 6.19
CA SER A 5 -4.91 -15.19 7.00
C SER A 5 -5.88 -14.46 6.07
N THR A 6 -7.18 -14.52 6.33
CA THR A 6 -8.23 -13.89 5.49
C THR A 6 -7.90 -12.43 5.12
N ARG A 7 -7.22 -11.71 6.03
CA ARG A 7 -6.69 -10.37 5.80
C ARG A 7 -5.63 -10.28 4.71
N ALA A 8 -4.69 -11.24 4.66
CA ALA A 8 -3.65 -11.28 3.64
C ALA A 8 -4.25 -11.54 2.25
N GLN A 9 -5.26 -12.41 2.14
CA GLN A 9 -5.98 -12.61 0.88
C GLN A 9 -6.70 -11.33 0.44
N ALA A 10 -7.40 -10.64 1.35
CA ALA A 10 -8.06 -9.38 1.03
C ALA A 10 -7.07 -8.29 0.57
N ILE A 11 -5.92 -8.15 1.24
CA ILE A 11 -4.86 -7.22 0.82
C ILE A 11 -4.29 -7.61 -0.55
N ALA A 12 -4.11 -8.91 -0.81
CA ALA A 12 -3.58 -9.40 -2.09
C ALA A 12 -4.50 -9.02 -3.26
N GLU A 13 -5.82 -9.15 -3.09
CA GLU A 13 -6.81 -8.73 -4.10
C GLU A 13 -6.69 -7.23 -4.38
N ILE A 14 -6.56 -6.39 -3.35
CA ILE A 14 -6.42 -4.94 -3.49
C ILE A 14 -5.10 -4.57 -4.19
N LEU A 15 -3.99 -5.22 -3.84
CA LEU A 15 -2.71 -5.03 -4.52
C LEU A 15 -2.79 -5.41 -6.00
N TRP A 16 -3.57 -6.45 -6.33
CA TRP A 16 -3.82 -6.82 -7.72
C TRP A 16 -4.61 -5.72 -8.46
N GLU A 17 -5.63 -5.11 -7.83
CA GLU A 17 -6.34 -3.96 -8.39
C GLU A 17 -5.38 -2.78 -8.63
N LEU A 18 -4.52 -2.46 -7.65
CA LEU A 18 -3.52 -1.40 -7.75
C LEU A 18 -2.53 -1.63 -8.88
N LYS A 19 -2.05 -2.87 -9.02
CA LYS A 19 -1.17 -3.25 -10.11
C LYS A 19 -1.84 -3.05 -11.46
N LYS A 20 -3.11 -3.42 -11.58
CA LYS A 20 -3.89 -3.26 -12.82
C LYS A 20 -4.19 -1.79 -13.13
N ALA A 21 -4.41 -0.97 -12.11
CA ALA A 21 -4.64 0.46 -12.24
C ALA A 21 -3.35 1.28 -12.36
N GLU A 22 -2.18 0.64 -12.21
CA GLU A 22 -0.86 1.29 -12.14
C GLU A 22 -0.76 2.37 -11.05
N LYS A 23 -1.58 2.26 -10.01
CA LYS A 23 -1.65 3.21 -8.88
C LYS A 23 -1.05 2.62 -7.61
N LEU A 24 -0.94 3.46 -6.58
CA LEU A 24 -0.44 3.15 -5.25
C LEU A 24 -1.53 3.32 -4.20
N ALA A 25 -1.31 2.81 -2.99
CA ALA A 25 -2.23 3.02 -1.88
C ALA A 25 -1.52 3.10 -0.53
N THR A 26 -2.13 3.82 0.40
CA THR A 26 -1.68 3.82 1.79
C THR A 26 -2.12 2.54 2.51
N LEU A 27 -1.39 2.18 3.57
CA LEU A 27 -1.79 1.09 4.47
C LEU A 27 -3.21 1.29 5.00
N THR A 28 -3.62 2.52 5.35
CA THR A 28 -4.98 2.80 5.81
C THR A 28 -6.04 2.55 4.74
N SER A 29 -5.84 3.04 3.52
CA SER A 29 -6.79 2.81 2.42
C SER A 29 -6.94 1.33 2.12
N ILE A 30 -5.83 0.58 2.11
CA ILE A 30 -5.85 -0.88 1.92
C ILE A 30 -6.64 -1.57 3.03
N ALA A 31 -6.44 -1.18 4.30
CA ALA A 31 -7.15 -1.78 5.42
C ALA A 31 -8.66 -1.54 5.35
N ASN A 32 -9.05 -0.27 5.14
CA ASN A 32 -10.44 0.14 5.01
C ASN A 32 -11.12 -0.63 3.88
N ARG A 33 -10.46 -0.73 2.72
CA ARG A 33 -10.93 -1.48 1.57
C ARG A 33 -11.03 -2.98 1.85
N ALA A 34 -10.09 -3.54 2.61
CA ALA A 34 -10.12 -4.93 3.04
C ALA A 34 -11.14 -5.20 4.16
N GLY A 35 -11.87 -4.19 4.62
CA GLY A 35 -12.91 -4.31 5.64
C GLY A 35 -12.39 -4.49 7.05
N PHE A 36 -11.16 -4.03 7.36
CA PHE A 36 -10.61 -4.09 8.70
C PHE A 36 -9.83 -2.84 9.08
N ALA A 37 -9.73 -2.56 10.38
CA ALA A 37 -9.01 -1.38 10.86
C ALA A 37 -7.50 -1.51 10.62
N PRO A 38 -6.81 -0.47 10.11
CA PRO A 38 -5.36 -0.51 9.85
C PRO A 38 -4.50 -0.76 11.09
N GLY A 39 -5.06 -0.51 12.28
CA GLY A 39 -4.37 -0.54 13.55
C GLY A 39 -3.51 0.71 13.77
N THR A 40 -2.83 0.79 14.91
CA THR A 40 -1.94 1.91 15.24
C THR A 40 -0.85 2.05 14.16
N ASN A 41 -0.83 3.17 13.45
CA ASN A 41 0.11 3.46 12.36
C ASN A 41 0.19 2.34 11.29
N GLY A 42 -0.93 1.71 10.96
CA GLY A 42 -0.96 0.68 9.89
C GLY A 42 -0.25 -0.64 10.23
N ARG A 43 0.16 -0.88 11.49
CA ARG A 43 0.92 -2.08 11.90
C ARG A 43 0.22 -3.41 11.57
N THR A 44 -1.11 -3.44 11.64
CA THR A 44 -1.88 -4.65 11.34
C THR A 44 -1.80 -5.01 9.85
N VAL A 45 -1.86 -4.00 8.99
CA VAL A 45 -1.68 -4.15 7.54
C VAL A 45 -0.24 -4.55 7.25
N ALA A 46 0.74 -3.86 7.83
CA ALA A 46 2.16 -4.14 7.62
C ALA A 46 2.51 -5.61 7.95
N THR A 47 1.93 -6.16 9.02
CA THR A 47 2.11 -7.58 9.40
C THR A 47 1.50 -8.52 8.36
N SER A 48 0.30 -8.20 7.88
CA SER A 48 -0.39 -8.99 6.87
C SER A 48 0.31 -8.89 5.50
N LEU A 49 0.87 -7.73 5.18
CA LEU A 49 1.66 -7.46 3.98
C LEU A 49 2.92 -8.32 3.92
N LYS A 50 3.58 -8.59 5.05
CA LYS A 50 4.69 -9.57 5.11
C LYS A 50 4.26 -10.96 4.67
N THR A 51 3.03 -11.37 4.98
CA THR A 51 2.47 -12.64 4.52
C THR A 51 2.21 -12.58 3.01
N VAL A 52 1.62 -11.49 2.52
CA VAL A 52 1.38 -11.30 1.09
C VAL A 52 2.67 -11.30 0.29
N ARG A 53 3.73 -10.66 0.79
CA ARG A 53 5.06 -10.70 0.17
C ARG A 53 5.60 -12.13 0.04
N ARG A 54 5.37 -12.98 1.04
CA ARG A 54 5.85 -14.36 1.05
C ARG A 54 5.05 -15.27 0.11
N ASP A 55 3.73 -15.15 0.15
CA ASP A 55 2.83 -16.03 -0.60
C ASP A 55 2.58 -15.52 -2.04
N TRP A 56 2.62 -14.21 -2.28
CA TRP A 56 2.40 -13.56 -3.58
C TRP A 56 3.41 -12.42 -3.87
N PRO A 57 4.71 -12.72 -4.01
CA PRO A 57 5.74 -11.70 -4.30
C PRO A 57 5.51 -10.95 -5.63
N HIS A 58 4.79 -11.56 -6.58
CA HIS A 58 4.49 -10.99 -7.90
C HIS A 58 3.38 -9.92 -7.90
N LEU A 59 2.67 -9.76 -6.77
CA LEU A 59 1.63 -8.74 -6.62
C LEU A 59 2.19 -7.34 -6.36
N GLN A 60 3.52 -7.16 -6.40
CA GLN A 60 4.16 -5.87 -6.24
C GLN A 60 3.74 -5.21 -4.92
N TRP A 61 4.00 -5.91 -3.82
CA TRP A 61 3.68 -5.45 -2.45
C TRP A 61 4.21 -4.05 -2.15
N TRP A 62 5.27 -3.60 -2.85
CA TRP A 62 5.83 -2.26 -2.77
C TRP A 62 4.86 -1.14 -3.17
N ARG A 63 3.71 -1.45 -3.79
CA ARG A 63 2.62 -0.50 -4.08
C ARG A 63 1.85 -0.05 -2.83
N ALA A 64 1.92 -0.84 -1.76
CA ALA A 64 1.43 -0.45 -0.45
C ALA A 64 2.50 0.39 0.25
N VAL A 65 2.21 1.65 0.50
CA VAL A 65 3.11 2.56 1.21
C VAL A 65 2.51 3.02 2.52
N ALA A 66 3.35 3.48 3.43
CA ALA A 66 2.86 3.99 4.71
C ALA A 66 2.04 5.28 4.51
N ASP A 67 1.14 5.57 5.45
CA ASP A 67 0.26 6.75 5.39
C ASP A 67 1.02 8.09 5.42
N ASN A 68 2.23 8.08 5.97
CA ASN A 68 3.16 9.22 5.93
C ASN A 68 3.91 9.33 4.59
N GLY A 69 3.63 8.48 3.61
CA GLY A 69 4.31 8.44 2.31
C GLY A 69 5.72 7.85 2.35
N GLN A 70 6.18 7.39 3.52
CA GLN A 70 7.52 6.87 3.70
C GLN A 70 7.67 5.48 3.09
N ILE A 71 8.78 5.29 2.39
CA ILE A 71 9.14 4.03 1.74
C ILE A 71 10.54 3.58 2.16
N ASP A 72 10.71 2.26 2.29
CA ASP A 72 12.01 1.64 2.56
C ASP A 72 12.91 1.61 1.30
N GLU A 73 14.21 1.39 1.46
CA GLU A 73 15.17 1.31 0.33
C GLU A 73 14.81 0.23 -0.71
N GLU A 74 14.23 -0.88 -0.25
CA GLU A 74 13.77 -1.95 -1.14
C GLU A 74 12.58 -1.48 -1.99
N GLN A 75 11.61 -0.79 -1.39
CA GLN A 75 10.49 -0.20 -2.13
C GLN A 75 10.96 0.90 -3.07
N LYS A 76 11.92 1.72 -2.63
CA LYS A 76 12.53 2.79 -3.42
C LYS A 76 13.09 2.26 -4.74
N SER A 77 13.82 1.16 -4.70
CA SER A 77 14.39 0.53 -5.90
C SER A 77 13.28 0.11 -6.88
N TYR A 78 12.24 -0.59 -6.38
CA TYR A 78 11.13 -1.03 -7.22
C TYR A 78 10.28 0.10 -7.78
N LEU A 79 10.03 1.14 -7.00
CA LEU A 79 9.26 2.31 -7.41
C LEU A 79 10.03 3.11 -8.46
N ALA A 80 11.33 3.31 -8.27
CA ALA A 80 12.19 3.96 -9.25
C ALA A 80 12.25 3.17 -10.57
N GLU A 81 12.38 1.83 -10.50
CA GLU A 81 12.33 0.97 -11.69
C GLU A 81 10.96 1.00 -12.39
N ALA A 82 9.88 1.20 -11.64
CA ALA A 82 8.54 1.37 -12.19
C ALA A 82 8.28 2.78 -12.75
N GLY A 83 9.22 3.73 -12.60
CA GLY A 83 9.13 5.08 -13.12
C GLY A 83 8.45 6.09 -12.19
N PHE A 84 8.32 5.80 -10.89
CA PHE A 84 7.86 6.76 -9.89
C PHE A 84 9.00 7.67 -9.45
N GLU A 85 8.72 8.97 -9.36
CA GLU A 85 9.66 9.97 -8.83
C GLU A 85 9.70 9.90 -7.30
N LEU A 86 10.90 9.91 -6.73
CA LEU A 86 11.14 9.68 -5.30
C LEU A 86 11.99 10.81 -4.73
N GLU A 87 11.51 11.44 -3.66
CA GLU A 87 12.21 12.50 -2.95
C GLU A 87 12.82 11.98 -1.64
N PRO A 88 13.99 12.51 -1.22
CA PRO A 88 14.55 12.20 0.08
C PRO A 88 13.66 12.73 1.21
N ALA A 89 13.36 11.89 2.19
CA ALA A 89 12.60 12.28 3.37
C ALA A 89 13.53 12.85 4.46
N GLU A 90 13.04 13.79 5.26
CA GLU A 90 13.81 14.39 6.37
C GLU A 90 14.21 13.36 7.44
N ASP A 91 13.45 12.28 7.60
CA ASP A 91 13.71 11.19 8.55
C ASP A 91 14.79 10.19 8.04
N GLY A 92 15.48 10.49 6.94
CA GLY A 92 16.49 9.62 6.33
C GLY A 92 15.93 8.51 5.45
N GLY A 93 14.63 8.56 5.12
CA GLY A 93 13.98 7.67 4.16
C GLY A 93 13.83 8.27 2.77
N ALA A 94 12.94 7.70 1.96
CA ALA A 94 12.43 8.33 0.75
C ALA A 94 10.90 8.42 0.82
N VAL A 95 10.33 9.36 0.07
CA VAL A 95 8.89 9.53 -0.15
C VAL A 95 8.63 9.64 -1.65
N ILE A 96 7.40 9.42 -2.08
CA ILE A 96 7.02 9.50 -3.49
C ILE A 96 6.68 10.95 -3.84
N GLU A 97 7.33 11.49 -4.87
CA GLU A 97 6.99 12.81 -5.41
C GLU A 97 5.57 12.76 -5.95
N SER A 98 4.76 13.77 -5.62
CA SER A 98 3.34 13.80 -5.98
C SER A 98 2.56 12.56 -5.50
N PHE A 99 2.93 11.99 -4.35
CA PHE A 99 2.30 10.80 -3.76
C PHE A 99 0.77 10.81 -3.85
N ALA A 100 0.14 11.92 -3.44
CA ALA A 100 -1.31 12.08 -3.48
C ALA A 100 -1.94 11.90 -4.87
N SER A 101 -1.22 12.22 -5.94
CA SER A 101 -1.67 12.06 -7.34
C SER A 101 -1.54 10.60 -7.83
N GLN A 102 -0.58 9.87 -7.27
CA GLN A 102 -0.33 8.46 -7.58
C GLN A 102 -1.21 7.50 -6.78
N LEU A 103 -1.87 7.99 -5.74
CA LEU A 103 -2.82 7.23 -4.95
C LEU A 103 -4.06 6.86 -5.76
N MET A 104 -4.49 5.61 -5.60
CA MET A 104 -5.79 5.18 -6.10
C MET A 104 -6.87 5.85 -5.26
N LEU A 105 -7.63 6.74 -5.89
CA LEU A 105 -8.86 7.27 -5.34
C LEU A 105 -9.94 6.23 -5.60
N TRP A 106 -10.13 5.33 -4.64
CA TRP A 106 -11.42 4.67 -4.53
C TRP A 106 -12.36 5.74 -4.01
N ASP A 107 -13.38 6.08 -4.78
CA ASP A 107 -14.45 6.98 -4.36
C ASP A 107 -14.92 6.50 -2.98
N GLU A 108 -14.40 7.11 -1.92
CA GLU A 108 -15.01 7.01 -0.61
C GLU A 108 -16.37 7.66 -0.82
N PRO A 109 -17.49 6.99 -0.48
CA PRO A 109 -18.78 7.67 -0.50
C PRO A 109 -18.60 8.87 0.42
N SER A 110 -18.43 10.02 -0.21
CA SER A 110 -18.37 11.29 0.47
C SER A 110 -19.73 11.37 1.13
N ASP A 111 -19.78 11.13 2.44
CA ASP A 111 -20.89 11.51 3.29
C ASP A 111 -20.89 13.05 3.32
N SER A 112 -21.26 13.63 2.18
CA SER A 112 -21.84 14.95 2.07
C SER A 112 -23.33 14.74 2.29
N GLY A 113 -23.75 14.79 3.56
CA GLY A 113 -25.15 14.60 3.90
C GLY A 113 -25.45 14.76 5.39
N ASP A 114 -25.24 15.96 5.94
CA ASP A 114 -26.31 16.80 6.54
C ASP A 114 -25.74 18.17 6.95
#